data_AF-A0A388P5Y1-F1
#
_entry.id   AF-A0A388P5Y1-F1
#
_cell.length_a   1.000
_cell.length_b   1.000
_cell.length_c   1.000
_cell.angle_alpha   90.00
_cell.angle_beta   90.00
_cell.angle_gamma   90.00
#
_symmetry.space_group_name_H-M   'P 1'
#
loop_
_entity.id
_entity.type
_entity.pdbx_description
1 polymer ?
#
loop_
_entity_poly.entity_id
_entity_poly.type
_entity_poly.pdbx_seq_one_letter_code
_entity_poly.pdbx_strand_id
1 'polypeptide(L)'
;MPSPAIVWLRLDLRLADNPSLEAAVKHGGPVIPVFIHDPQAEGHWQPGGASNWWLHHALEDLAEQFEKAGAPLVIRSGDSLAELKQLVKETGAELVTWNRRHEPLIIERDTQVKTSLRNAGVKAESFNGNLLHEPHLVKTLAGNPFQVFTPFWKNCLANLKFGIPLKAPKKLTPFDQPLKSVAVAKLGLLPKIKWDTEFPAHWEPTRAGAEKRLKDFVAAPVKHYPTNRDIPKLDGTSRLSPYLHFGQISPLEIVDAVRTAGLLGVIGGDKYVAEVGWREFSQHLIHHFPEPRTVLCARSSRNSRGRRTRSSCAPGRSVAPATRSSTPGCGSSGRPAGSTTACA
;
A
#
# COMPACT_ATOMS: atom_id res chain seq x y z
N MET A 1 -4.36 35.59 -2.50
CA MET A 1 -3.67 34.36 -2.05
C MET A 1 -3.95 33.28 -3.07
N PRO A 2 -3.02 32.36 -3.35
CA PRO A 2 -3.28 31.25 -4.25
C PRO A 2 -4.48 30.42 -3.75
N SER A 3 -5.26 29.88 -4.67
CA SER A 3 -6.41 29.03 -4.38
C SER A 3 -6.00 27.76 -3.60
N PRO A 4 -6.92 27.16 -2.81
CA PRO A 4 -6.61 25.91 -2.13
C PRO A 4 -6.28 24.76 -3.10
N ALA A 5 -5.47 23.82 -2.62
CA ALA A 5 -5.13 22.58 -3.31
C ALA A 5 -5.59 21.38 -2.48
N ILE A 6 -6.36 20.48 -3.10
CA ILE A 6 -6.80 19.23 -2.49
C ILE A 6 -5.78 18.14 -2.80
N VAL A 7 -5.31 17.43 -1.77
CA VAL A 7 -4.40 16.28 -1.91
C VAL A 7 -5.19 15.03 -1.59
N TRP A 8 -5.54 14.24 -2.61
CA TRP A 8 -6.33 13.03 -2.46
C TRP A 8 -5.44 11.81 -2.20
N LEU A 9 -5.46 11.35 -0.94
CA LEU A 9 -4.67 10.26 -0.39
C LEU A 9 -5.48 8.96 -0.42
N ARG A 10 -4.84 7.85 -0.83
CA ARG A 10 -5.36 6.48 -0.78
C ARG A 10 -4.29 5.53 -0.22
N LEU A 11 -3.59 4.79 -1.08
CA LEU A 11 -2.50 3.87 -0.69
C LEU A 11 -1.14 4.60 -0.65
N ASP A 12 -1.14 5.79 -0.10
CA ASP A 12 -0.01 6.73 -0.04
C ASP A 12 -0.07 7.53 1.27
N LEU A 13 -0.31 6.80 2.37
CA LEU A 13 -0.57 7.32 3.72
C LEU A 13 0.71 7.85 4.39
N ARG A 14 1.33 8.88 3.80
CA ARG A 14 2.55 9.52 4.32
C ARG A 14 2.70 10.97 3.84
N LEU A 15 3.45 11.74 4.61
CA LEU A 15 3.88 13.10 4.25
C LEU A 15 5.26 13.11 3.53
N ALA A 16 6.18 12.26 3.98
CA ALA A 16 7.50 12.11 3.37
C ALA A 16 7.40 11.46 1.98
N ASP A 17 8.29 11.85 1.08
CA ASP A 17 8.38 11.32 -0.28
C ASP A 17 7.02 11.21 -0.99
N ASN A 18 6.17 12.24 -0.87
CA ASN A 18 4.85 12.27 -1.46
C ASN A 18 4.78 13.35 -2.56
N PRO A 19 4.97 13.00 -3.84
CA PRO A 19 5.01 13.96 -4.94
C PRO A 19 3.69 14.72 -5.15
N SER A 20 2.56 14.08 -4.86
CA SER A 20 1.25 14.73 -4.88
C SER A 20 1.13 15.85 -3.84
N LEU A 21 1.62 15.59 -2.62
CA LEU A 21 1.65 16.58 -1.55
C LEU A 21 2.64 17.71 -1.87
N GLU A 22 3.84 17.37 -2.37
CA GLU A 22 4.85 18.33 -2.81
C GLU A 22 4.30 19.28 -3.89
N ALA A 23 3.54 18.76 -4.86
CA ALA A 23 2.91 19.58 -5.89
C ALA A 23 1.87 20.55 -5.32
N ALA A 24 1.07 20.10 -4.34
CA ALA A 24 0.10 20.96 -3.65
C ALA A 24 0.79 22.04 -2.80
N VAL A 25 1.91 21.72 -2.14
CA VAL A 25 2.72 22.72 -1.42
C VAL A 25 3.30 23.76 -2.38
N LYS A 26 3.81 23.33 -3.54
CA LYS A 26 4.36 24.22 -4.59
C LYS A 26 3.31 25.14 -5.22
N HIS A 27 2.03 24.77 -5.17
CA HIS A 27 0.92 25.64 -5.60
C HIS A 27 0.83 26.91 -4.74
N GLY A 28 1.28 26.85 -3.48
CA GLY A 28 1.43 28.02 -2.60
C GLY A 28 0.16 28.47 -1.88
N GLY A 29 -0.96 27.77 -2.06
CA GLY A 29 -2.22 28.02 -1.35
C GLY A 29 -2.44 27.09 -0.15
N PRO A 30 -3.61 27.19 0.52
CA PRO A 30 -4.02 26.22 1.54
C PRO A 30 -3.99 24.79 1.04
N VAL A 31 -3.49 23.85 1.84
CA VAL A 31 -3.44 22.42 1.50
C VAL A 31 -4.54 21.69 2.25
N ILE A 32 -5.36 20.95 1.52
CA ILE A 32 -6.50 20.19 2.05
C ILE A 32 -6.23 18.70 1.80
N PRO A 33 -5.58 18.00 2.75
CA PRO A 33 -5.39 16.57 2.64
C PRO A 33 -6.74 15.87 2.84
N VAL A 34 -7.10 15.01 1.89
CA VAL A 34 -8.35 14.24 1.94
C VAL A 34 -8.11 12.75 1.75
N PHE A 35 -8.70 11.94 2.63
CA PHE A 35 -8.91 10.51 2.41
C PHE A 35 -10.39 10.25 2.15
N ILE A 36 -10.70 9.47 1.11
CA ILE A 36 -12.08 9.10 0.78
C ILE A 36 -12.21 7.58 0.89
N HIS A 37 -13.03 7.13 1.82
CA HIS A 37 -13.35 5.71 1.98
C HIS A 37 -14.43 5.31 0.98
N ASP A 38 -13.98 4.68 -0.11
CA ASP A 38 -14.81 4.22 -1.24
C ASP A 38 -14.50 2.74 -1.55
N PRO A 39 -15.01 1.79 -0.74
CA PRO A 39 -14.75 0.37 -0.98
C PRO A 39 -15.42 -0.14 -2.27
N GLN A 40 -16.48 0.53 -2.75
CA GLN A 40 -17.18 0.12 -3.96
C GLN A 40 -16.32 0.37 -5.21
N ALA A 41 -15.47 1.39 -5.21
CA ALA A 41 -14.48 1.63 -6.26
C ALA A 41 -13.47 0.47 -6.45
N GLU A 42 -13.28 -0.40 -5.45
CA GLU A 42 -12.42 -1.58 -5.57
C GLU A 42 -13.16 -2.81 -6.14
N GLY A 43 -14.47 -2.69 -6.38
CA GLY A 43 -15.31 -3.73 -7.00
C GLY A 43 -15.25 -5.06 -6.26
N HIS A 44 -14.88 -6.13 -6.97
CA HIS A 44 -14.74 -7.48 -6.40
C HIS A 44 -13.48 -7.66 -5.54
N TRP A 45 -12.60 -6.65 -5.48
CA TRP A 45 -11.29 -6.71 -4.81
C TRP A 45 -11.25 -5.94 -3.50
N GLN A 46 -12.41 -5.75 -2.85
CA GLN A 46 -12.51 -5.06 -1.57
C GLN A 46 -11.55 -5.61 -0.52
N PRO A 47 -10.97 -4.73 0.33
CA PRO A 47 -10.02 -5.12 1.34
C PRO A 47 -10.66 -6.03 2.40
N GLY A 48 -9.92 -7.06 2.81
CA GLY A 48 -10.33 -7.98 3.88
C GLY A 48 -10.11 -7.41 5.28
N GLY A 49 -10.59 -8.13 6.30
CA GLY A 49 -10.55 -7.67 7.70
C GLY A 49 -9.17 -7.26 8.23
N ALA A 50 -8.11 -8.00 7.91
CA ALA A 50 -6.75 -7.64 8.30
C ALA A 50 -6.25 -6.35 7.63
N SER A 51 -6.61 -6.14 6.37
CA SER A 51 -6.32 -4.92 5.63
C SER A 51 -7.08 -3.73 6.21
N ASN A 52 -8.35 -3.91 6.56
CA ASN A 52 -9.17 -2.85 7.18
C ASN A 52 -8.67 -2.50 8.58
N TRP A 53 -8.25 -3.49 9.38
CA TRP A 53 -7.60 -3.26 10.66
C TRP A 53 -6.34 -2.40 10.50
N TRP A 54 -5.48 -2.73 9.53
CA TRP A 54 -4.28 -1.93 9.25
C TRP A 54 -4.63 -0.51 8.81
N LEU A 55 -5.57 -0.38 7.87
CA LEU A 55 -6.03 0.91 7.35
C LEU A 55 -6.56 1.82 8.46
N HIS A 56 -7.30 1.28 9.42
CA HIS A 56 -7.81 2.04 10.57
C HIS A 56 -6.68 2.74 11.33
N HIS A 57 -5.71 1.96 11.80
CA HIS A 57 -4.58 2.48 12.58
C HIS A 57 -3.67 3.40 11.75
N ALA A 58 -3.47 3.07 10.47
CA ALA A 58 -2.68 3.90 9.56
C ALA A 58 -3.34 5.26 9.28
N LEU A 59 -4.68 5.34 9.26
CA LEU A 59 -5.41 6.61 9.11
C LEU A 59 -5.36 7.45 10.38
N GLU A 60 -5.40 6.84 11.57
CA GLU A 60 -5.23 7.56 12.84
C GLU A 60 -3.84 8.20 12.92
N ASP A 61 -2.79 7.43 12.62
CA ASP A 61 -1.41 7.94 12.54
C ASP A 61 -1.25 9.04 11.49
N LEU A 62 -1.85 8.87 10.30
CA LEU A 62 -1.80 9.88 9.26
C LEU A 62 -2.52 11.19 9.66
N ALA A 63 -3.68 11.07 10.32
CA ALA A 63 -4.40 12.23 10.82
C ALA A 63 -3.56 13.02 11.84
N GLU A 64 -2.88 12.33 12.76
CA GLU A 64 -1.97 12.95 13.72
C GLU A 64 -0.78 13.65 13.03
N GLN A 65 -0.19 13.03 11.99
CA GLN A 65 0.89 13.64 11.21
C GLN A 65 0.46 14.95 10.53
N PHE A 66 -0.72 14.96 9.92
CA PHE A 66 -1.28 16.13 9.24
C PHE A 66 -1.69 17.24 10.22
N GLU A 67 -2.24 16.87 11.37
CA GLU A 67 -2.53 17.81 12.47
C GLU A 67 -1.24 18.51 12.93
N LYS A 68 -0.16 17.75 13.18
CA LYS A 68 1.15 18.29 13.57
C LYS A 68 1.76 19.19 12.50
N ALA A 69 1.51 18.89 11.22
CA ALA A 69 1.94 19.72 10.10
C ALA A 69 1.08 20.98 9.91
N GLY A 70 -0.05 21.11 10.61
CA GLY A 70 -0.92 22.28 10.57
C GLY A 70 -2.00 22.25 9.49
N ALA A 71 -2.29 21.09 8.88
CA ALA A 71 -3.39 20.95 7.92
C ALA A 71 -4.14 19.64 8.21
N PRO A 72 -5.22 19.66 9.01
CA PRO A 72 -5.92 18.46 9.47
C PRO A 72 -6.43 17.58 8.32
N LEU A 73 -6.35 16.25 8.50
CA LEU A 73 -6.84 15.29 7.51
C LEU A 73 -8.38 15.31 7.43
N VAL A 74 -8.91 15.58 6.24
CA VAL A 74 -10.34 15.47 5.94
C VAL A 74 -10.66 14.03 5.53
N ILE A 75 -11.63 13.41 6.19
CA ILE A 75 -12.09 12.07 5.87
C ILE A 75 -13.52 12.12 5.34
N ARG A 76 -13.71 11.61 4.12
CA ARG A 76 -15.01 11.40 3.48
C ARG A 76 -15.30 9.92 3.33
N SER A 77 -16.57 9.58 3.11
CA SER A 77 -17.01 8.21 2.84
C SER A 77 -18.13 8.25 1.81
N GLY A 78 -17.95 7.59 0.68
CA GLY A 78 -18.88 7.67 -0.45
C GLY A 78 -18.16 7.53 -1.79
N ASP A 79 -18.86 7.89 -2.87
CA ASP A 79 -18.30 7.92 -4.22
C ASP A 79 -17.18 8.97 -4.33
N SER A 80 -16.00 8.52 -4.75
CA SER A 80 -14.81 9.38 -4.81
C SER A 80 -15.00 10.64 -5.66
N LEU A 81 -15.69 10.54 -6.80
CA LEU A 81 -15.89 11.67 -7.70
C LEU A 81 -16.88 12.70 -7.11
N ALA A 82 -17.99 12.23 -6.55
CA ALA A 82 -18.98 13.07 -5.91
C ALA A 82 -18.39 13.86 -4.74
N GLU A 83 -17.65 13.17 -3.86
CA GLU A 83 -16.99 13.77 -2.70
C GLU A 83 -15.91 14.79 -3.10
N LEU A 84 -15.11 14.50 -4.14
CA LEU A 84 -14.11 15.46 -4.65
C LEU A 84 -14.77 16.70 -5.27
N LYS A 85 -15.84 16.54 -6.05
CA LYS A 85 -16.61 17.67 -6.60
C LYS A 85 -17.21 18.53 -5.50
N GLN A 86 -17.75 17.89 -4.47
CA GLN A 86 -18.30 18.59 -3.32
C GLN A 86 -17.21 19.38 -2.59
N LEU A 87 -16.05 18.78 -2.33
CA LEU A 87 -14.92 19.47 -1.71
C LEU A 87 -14.44 20.66 -2.54
N VAL A 88 -14.28 20.51 -3.86
CA VAL A 88 -13.94 21.62 -4.76
C VAL A 88 -14.93 22.77 -4.62
N LYS A 89 -16.23 22.47 -4.57
CA LYS A 89 -17.28 23.48 -4.41
C LYS A 89 -17.25 24.15 -3.03
N GLU A 90 -16.99 23.39 -1.97
CA GLU A 90 -16.90 23.88 -0.59
C GLU A 90 -15.68 24.78 -0.37
N THR A 91 -14.56 24.48 -1.03
CA THR A 91 -13.27 25.12 -0.74
C THR A 91 -12.84 26.15 -1.79
N GLY A 92 -13.43 26.11 -2.99
CA GLY A 92 -12.94 26.87 -4.14
C GLY A 92 -11.56 26.41 -4.61
N ALA A 93 -11.22 25.12 -4.41
CA ALA A 93 -9.93 24.59 -4.83
C ALA A 93 -9.82 24.54 -6.36
N GLU A 94 -8.74 25.09 -6.90
CA GLU A 94 -8.46 25.04 -8.35
C GLU A 94 -7.49 23.93 -8.72
N LEU A 95 -6.91 23.23 -7.72
CA LEU A 95 -5.98 22.12 -7.90
C LEU A 95 -6.42 20.90 -7.08
N VAL A 96 -6.46 19.75 -7.73
CA VAL A 96 -6.58 18.44 -7.09
C VAL A 96 -5.40 17.58 -7.54
N THR A 97 -4.62 17.08 -6.58
CA THR A 97 -3.47 16.20 -6.81
C THR A 97 -3.68 14.83 -6.20
N TRP A 98 -3.14 13.78 -6.84
CA TRP A 98 -3.06 12.44 -6.25
C TRP A 98 -1.87 11.63 -6.77
N ASN A 99 -1.43 10.60 -6.04
CA ASN A 99 -0.45 9.64 -6.57
C ASN A 99 -1.13 8.55 -7.40
N ARG A 100 -0.52 8.08 -8.49
CA ARG A 100 -1.13 7.08 -9.38
C ARG A 100 -1.18 5.70 -8.72
N ARG A 101 -2.21 4.96 -9.11
CA ARG A 101 -2.41 3.53 -8.87
C ARG A 101 -2.58 2.86 -10.24
N HIS A 102 -2.18 1.60 -10.37
CA HIS A 102 -2.03 0.94 -11.68
C HIS A 102 -2.98 -0.24 -11.88
N GLU A 103 -3.85 -0.50 -10.92
CA GLU A 103 -4.91 -1.49 -11.04
C GLU A 103 -5.98 -1.02 -12.05
N PRO A 104 -6.50 -1.89 -12.94
CA PRO A 104 -7.34 -1.46 -14.07
C PRO A 104 -8.58 -0.66 -13.69
N LEU A 105 -9.34 -1.13 -12.68
CA LEU A 105 -10.53 -0.42 -12.19
C LEU A 105 -10.19 0.95 -11.59
N ILE A 106 -9.00 1.06 -10.99
CA ILE A 106 -8.54 2.30 -10.38
C ILE A 106 -8.09 3.29 -11.46
N ILE A 107 -7.41 2.82 -12.51
CA ILE A 107 -7.05 3.64 -13.68
C ILE A 107 -8.33 4.20 -14.33
N GLU A 108 -9.35 3.37 -14.50
CA GLU A 108 -10.63 3.79 -15.09
C GLU A 108 -11.29 4.88 -14.24
N ARG A 109 -11.44 4.66 -12.93
CA ARG A 109 -11.96 5.66 -11.99
C ARG A 109 -11.16 6.96 -12.03
N ASP A 110 -9.84 6.88 -11.90
CA ASP A 110 -8.98 8.06 -11.87
C ASP A 110 -9.04 8.84 -13.20
N THR A 111 -9.22 8.15 -14.33
CA THR A 111 -9.44 8.77 -15.64
C THR A 111 -10.77 9.53 -15.68
N GLN A 112 -11.85 8.93 -15.17
CA GLN A 112 -13.15 9.58 -15.06
C GLN A 112 -13.09 10.81 -14.12
N VAL A 113 -12.45 10.67 -12.96
CA VAL A 113 -12.24 11.77 -12.00
C VAL A 113 -11.48 12.92 -12.65
N LYS A 114 -10.34 12.63 -13.28
CA LYS A 114 -9.51 13.64 -13.94
C LYS A 114 -10.26 14.37 -15.05
N THR A 115 -11.01 13.64 -15.87
CA THR A 115 -11.80 14.20 -16.96
C THR A 115 -12.89 15.11 -16.41
N SER A 116 -13.62 14.64 -15.40
CA SER A 116 -14.73 15.40 -14.83
C SER A 116 -14.29 16.65 -14.08
N LEU A 117 -13.14 16.62 -13.38
CA LEU A 117 -12.59 17.80 -12.70
C LEU A 117 -12.11 18.85 -13.71
N ARG A 118 -11.43 18.42 -14.78
CA ARG A 118 -10.98 19.32 -15.86
C ARG A 118 -12.15 19.98 -16.59
N ASN A 119 -13.22 19.24 -16.85
CA ASN A 119 -14.43 19.79 -17.45
C ASN A 119 -15.11 20.84 -16.54
N ALA A 120 -14.86 20.79 -15.23
CA ALA A 120 -15.31 21.79 -14.27
C ALA A 120 -14.30 22.94 -14.06
N GLY A 121 -13.24 23.03 -14.88
CA GLY A 121 -12.23 24.09 -14.79
C GLY A 121 -11.16 23.86 -13.71
N VAL A 122 -11.15 22.69 -13.05
CA VAL A 122 -10.20 22.37 -11.99
C VAL A 122 -8.96 21.69 -12.58
N LYS A 123 -7.77 22.15 -12.18
CA LYS A 123 -6.51 21.49 -12.53
C LYS A 123 -6.42 20.16 -11.78
N ALA A 124 -6.34 19.07 -12.54
CA ALA A 124 -6.26 17.71 -12.00
C ALA A 124 -4.95 17.04 -12.44
N GLU A 125 -4.07 16.79 -11.47
CA GLU A 125 -2.71 16.28 -11.68
C GLU A 125 -2.46 14.99 -10.88
N SER A 126 -1.71 14.07 -11.50
CA SER A 126 -1.33 12.83 -10.84
C SER A 126 0.14 12.52 -11.02
N PHE A 127 0.75 11.89 -10.02
CA PHE A 127 2.21 11.70 -9.91
C PHE A 127 2.58 10.25 -9.62
N ASN A 128 3.83 9.86 -9.93
CA ASN A 128 4.36 8.58 -9.47
C ASN A 128 4.78 8.70 -8.00
N GLY A 129 4.00 8.13 -7.08
CA GLY A 129 4.35 8.12 -5.65
C GLY A 129 4.66 6.74 -5.09
N ASN A 130 4.18 5.66 -5.71
CA ASN A 130 4.18 4.33 -5.10
C ASN A 130 5.07 3.33 -5.83
N LEU A 131 5.70 3.72 -6.94
CA LEU A 131 6.66 2.92 -7.68
C LEU A 131 7.98 3.65 -7.80
N LEU A 132 9.06 2.90 -7.96
CA LEU A 132 10.33 3.47 -8.40
C LEU A 132 10.18 4.04 -9.81
N HIS A 133 9.48 3.32 -10.69
CA HIS A 133 9.29 3.72 -12.08
C HIS A 133 7.87 3.50 -12.56
N GLU A 134 7.42 4.42 -13.41
CA GLU A 134 6.16 4.28 -14.12
C GLU A 134 6.20 3.07 -15.07
N PRO A 135 5.23 2.14 -15.00
CA PRO A 135 5.24 0.91 -15.80
C PRO A 135 5.34 1.16 -17.32
N HIS A 136 4.75 2.25 -17.81
CA HIS A 136 4.75 2.59 -19.22
C HIS A 136 6.10 3.12 -19.74
N LEU A 137 7.02 3.49 -18.84
CA LEU A 137 8.38 3.93 -19.19
C LEU A 137 9.37 2.76 -19.30
N VAL A 138 9.06 1.60 -18.71
CA VAL A 138 9.97 0.44 -18.70
C VAL A 138 9.65 -0.50 -19.87
N LYS A 139 10.39 -0.35 -20.97
CA LYS A 139 10.18 -1.12 -22.20
C LYS A 139 11.45 -1.81 -22.67
N THR A 140 11.29 -2.90 -23.41
CA THR A 140 12.37 -3.55 -24.16
C THR A 140 12.87 -2.64 -25.29
N LEU A 141 14.02 -2.96 -25.89
CA LEU A 141 14.54 -2.26 -27.08
C LEU A 141 13.55 -2.26 -28.25
N ALA A 142 12.70 -3.29 -28.36
CA ALA A 142 11.63 -3.38 -29.35
C ALA A 142 10.36 -2.60 -28.97
N GLY A 143 10.36 -1.86 -27.85
CA GLY A 143 9.21 -1.09 -27.36
C GLY A 143 8.15 -1.90 -26.62
N ASN A 144 8.31 -3.22 -26.50
CA ASN A 144 7.35 -4.12 -25.85
C ASN A 144 7.53 -4.18 -24.32
N PRO A 145 6.46 -4.44 -23.55
CA PRO A 145 6.55 -4.66 -22.11
C PRO A 145 7.32 -5.94 -21.78
N PHE A 146 8.10 -5.91 -20.70
CA PHE A 146 8.75 -7.11 -20.18
C PHE A 146 7.75 -8.10 -19.58
N GLN A 147 8.02 -9.39 -19.79
CA GLN A 147 7.26 -10.51 -19.21
C GLN A 147 8.11 -11.44 -18.32
N VAL A 148 9.42 -11.17 -18.23
CA VAL A 148 10.37 -11.94 -17.41
C VAL A 148 11.11 -10.96 -16.50
N PHE A 149 11.22 -11.32 -15.22
CA PHE A 149 11.79 -10.45 -14.18
C PHE A 149 13.25 -10.08 -14.43
N THR A 150 14.12 -11.06 -14.72
CA THR A 150 15.56 -10.81 -14.85
C THR A 150 15.91 -9.71 -15.88
N PRO A 151 15.42 -9.75 -17.14
CA PRO A 151 15.68 -8.68 -18.09
C PRO A 151 14.96 -7.38 -17.73
N PHE A 152 13.77 -7.44 -17.14
CA PHE A 152 13.09 -6.25 -16.60
C PHE A 152 13.95 -5.53 -15.57
N TRP A 153 14.45 -6.27 -14.56
CA TRP A 153 15.21 -5.71 -13.46
C TRP A 153 16.59 -5.22 -13.88
N LYS A 154 17.25 -5.93 -14.80
CA LYS A 154 18.49 -5.44 -15.44
C LYS A 154 18.25 -4.13 -16.20
N ASN A 155 17.18 -4.06 -16.99
CA ASN A 155 16.81 -2.84 -17.70
C ASN A 155 16.47 -1.70 -16.74
N CYS A 156 15.80 -2.02 -15.63
CA CYS A 156 15.65 -1.09 -14.55
C CYS A 156 17.04 -0.62 -14.11
N LEU A 157 17.84 -1.44 -13.43
CA LEU A 157 19.11 -1.00 -12.82
C LEU A 157 20.04 -0.21 -13.77
N ALA A 158 20.09 -0.57 -15.06
CA ALA A 158 20.89 0.14 -16.05
C ALA A 158 20.37 1.56 -16.37
N ASN A 159 19.05 1.76 -16.31
CA ASN A 159 18.40 3.01 -16.68
C ASN A 159 17.85 3.79 -15.47
N LEU A 160 17.77 3.18 -14.28
CA LEU A 160 17.24 3.81 -13.07
C LEU A 160 18.32 4.69 -12.45
N LYS A 161 18.15 6.00 -12.56
CA LYS A 161 18.74 6.93 -11.60
C LYS A 161 17.81 6.98 -10.41
N PHE A 162 18.15 6.27 -9.33
CA PHE A 162 17.41 6.39 -8.07
C PHE A 162 17.48 7.84 -7.60
N GLY A 163 16.34 8.52 -7.60
CA GLY A 163 16.22 9.87 -7.06
C GLY A 163 16.54 9.92 -5.56
N ILE A 164 16.41 11.12 -4.99
CA ILE A 164 16.46 11.30 -3.54
C ILE A 164 15.01 11.46 -3.07
N PRO A 165 14.56 10.73 -2.03
CA PRO A 165 13.23 10.89 -1.49
C PRO A 165 12.93 12.35 -1.09
N LEU A 166 11.71 12.81 -1.36
CA LEU A 166 11.31 14.15 -0.95
C LEU A 166 11.18 14.22 0.58
N LYS A 167 11.58 15.33 1.17
CA LYS A 167 11.42 15.55 2.62
C LYS A 167 9.95 15.84 2.94
N ALA A 168 9.47 15.38 4.09
CA ALA A 168 8.15 15.75 4.58
C ALA A 168 8.07 17.27 4.81
N PRO A 169 6.97 17.94 4.42
CA PRO A 169 6.75 19.34 4.77
C PRO A 169 6.61 19.47 6.29
N LYS A 170 7.34 20.41 6.90
CA LYS A 170 7.28 20.67 8.35
C LYS A 170 6.05 21.48 8.76
N LYS A 171 5.54 22.31 7.86
CA LYS A 171 4.37 23.16 8.04
C LYS A 171 3.60 23.21 6.73
N LEU A 172 2.29 23.12 6.83
CA LEU A 172 1.33 23.29 5.76
C LEU A 172 0.47 24.50 6.07
N THR A 173 0.03 25.21 5.03
CA THR A 173 -0.95 26.28 5.18
C THR A 173 -2.33 25.64 5.33
N PRO A 174 -3.03 25.82 6.48
CA PRO A 174 -4.37 25.26 6.65
C PRO A 174 -5.38 25.97 5.75
N PHE A 175 -6.50 25.29 5.51
CA PHE A 175 -7.72 25.95 5.06
C PHE A 175 -8.51 26.43 6.28
N ASP A 176 -8.84 27.72 6.32
CA ASP A 176 -9.32 28.39 7.53
C ASP A 176 -10.74 27.99 7.95
N GLN A 177 -11.53 27.38 7.05
CA GLN A 177 -12.92 27.02 7.33
C GLN A 177 -13.04 25.53 7.69
N PRO A 178 -13.91 25.19 8.67
CA PRO A 178 -14.12 23.79 9.03
C PRO A 178 -14.78 23.03 7.88
N LEU A 179 -14.13 21.96 7.45
CA LEU A 179 -14.70 21.02 6.51
C LEU A 179 -15.35 19.87 7.26
N LYS A 180 -16.50 19.41 6.78
CA LYS A 180 -17.13 18.21 7.32
C LYS A 180 -16.11 17.05 7.22
N SER A 181 -15.92 16.29 8.28
CA SER A 181 -15.00 15.15 8.29
C SER A 181 -15.62 14.04 9.13
N VAL A 182 -15.44 12.79 8.69
CA VAL A 182 -15.93 11.61 9.40
C VAL A 182 -14.80 11.07 10.27
N ALA A 183 -15.06 10.82 11.56
CA ALA A 183 -14.06 10.19 12.42
C ALA A 183 -13.67 8.79 11.89
N VAL A 184 -12.39 8.41 11.98
CA VAL A 184 -11.87 7.10 11.52
C VAL A 184 -12.69 5.93 12.09
N ALA A 185 -13.06 6.01 13.37
CA ALA A 185 -13.90 5.00 14.02
C ALA A 185 -15.27 4.79 13.35
N LYS A 186 -15.86 5.84 12.74
CA LYS A 186 -17.15 5.74 12.04
C LYS A 186 -17.06 5.04 10.69
N LEU A 187 -15.86 4.78 10.17
CA LEU A 187 -15.67 3.98 8.95
C LEU A 187 -15.95 2.49 9.18
N GLY A 188 -16.02 2.02 10.43
CA GLY A 188 -16.37 0.63 10.75
C GLY A 188 -15.33 -0.39 10.28
N LEU A 189 -14.06 0.01 10.19
CA LEU A 189 -12.95 -0.80 9.66
C LEU A 189 -12.50 -1.92 10.61
N LEU A 190 -12.65 -1.72 11.92
CA LEU A 190 -12.25 -2.70 12.93
C LEU A 190 -13.22 -3.89 12.96
N PRO A 191 -12.72 -5.11 13.25
CA PRO A 191 -13.57 -6.28 13.25
C PRO A 191 -14.55 -6.27 14.43
N LYS A 192 -15.79 -6.72 14.16
CA LYS A 192 -16.83 -6.90 15.19
C LYS A 192 -16.49 -8.01 16.17
N ILE A 193 -15.89 -9.09 15.66
CA ILE A 193 -15.34 -10.19 16.47
C ILE A 193 -13.85 -9.91 16.64
N LYS A 194 -13.37 -9.81 17.88
CA LYS A 194 -11.98 -9.45 18.22
C LYS A 194 -10.99 -10.58 17.96
N TRP A 195 -10.78 -10.94 16.69
CA TRP A 195 -9.73 -11.87 16.26
C TRP A 195 -8.35 -11.19 16.11
N ASP A 196 -8.31 -9.86 16.20
CA ASP A 196 -7.15 -8.99 15.99
C ASP A 196 -6.33 -8.73 17.27
N THR A 197 -6.62 -9.41 18.38
CA THR A 197 -6.04 -9.11 19.71
C THR A 197 -4.51 -9.22 19.75
N GLU A 198 -3.93 -10.13 18.98
CA GLU A 198 -2.47 -10.34 18.92
C GLU A 198 -1.77 -9.38 17.94
N PHE A 199 -2.52 -8.68 17.08
CA PHE A 199 -1.92 -7.86 16.03
C PHE A 199 -1.09 -6.70 16.59
N PRO A 200 -1.55 -5.93 17.60
CA PRO A 200 -0.75 -4.86 18.20
C PRO A 200 0.58 -5.32 18.79
N ALA A 201 0.69 -6.58 19.23
CA ALA A 201 1.95 -7.14 19.75
C ALA A 201 2.99 -7.40 18.66
N HIS A 202 2.56 -7.50 17.39
CA HIS A 202 3.42 -7.87 16.26
C HIS A 202 3.59 -6.75 15.23
N TRP A 203 2.65 -5.82 15.19
CA TRP A 203 2.54 -4.79 14.17
C TRP A 203 2.25 -3.44 14.80
N GLU A 204 2.95 -2.44 14.28
CA GLU A 204 2.74 -1.03 14.60
C GLU A 204 2.40 -0.33 13.28
N PRO A 205 1.11 -0.21 12.90
CA PRO A 205 0.69 0.33 11.60
C PRO A 205 0.86 1.85 11.50
N THR A 206 2.03 2.37 11.85
CA THR A 206 2.35 3.81 11.85
C THR A 206 3.52 4.09 10.90
N ARG A 207 3.69 5.35 10.51
CA ARG A 207 4.89 5.82 9.81
C ARG A 207 6.15 5.54 10.62
N ALA A 208 6.10 5.79 11.93
CA ALA A 208 7.22 5.52 12.84
C ALA A 208 7.58 4.02 12.88
N GLY A 209 6.58 3.14 12.89
CA GLY A 209 6.76 1.69 12.82
C GLY A 209 7.47 1.27 11.52
N ALA A 210 7.11 1.87 10.38
CA ALA A 210 7.78 1.64 9.10
C ALA A 210 9.26 2.04 9.14
N GLU A 211 9.55 3.25 9.63
CA GLU A 211 10.91 3.78 9.74
C GLU A 211 11.77 2.95 10.68
N LYS A 212 11.23 2.57 11.83
CA LYS A 212 11.91 1.70 12.79
C LYS A 212 12.25 0.35 12.16
N ARG A 213 11.29 -0.30 11.50
CA ARG A 213 11.51 -1.59 10.82
C ARG A 213 12.56 -1.49 9.73
N LEU A 214 12.53 -0.44 8.91
CA LEU A 214 13.55 -0.21 7.88
C LEU A 214 14.93 -0.02 8.49
N LYS A 215 15.05 0.85 9.50
CA LYS A 215 16.31 1.13 10.19
C LYS A 215 16.90 -0.14 10.81
N ASP A 216 16.09 -0.88 11.57
CA ASP A 216 16.50 -2.12 12.24
C ASP A 216 16.96 -3.17 11.21
N PHE A 217 16.23 -3.31 10.09
CA PHE A 217 16.57 -4.26 9.03
C PHE A 217 17.85 -3.91 8.27
N VAL A 218 18.05 -2.63 7.95
CA VAL A 218 19.23 -2.14 7.21
C VAL A 218 20.49 -2.20 8.08
N ALA A 219 20.37 -2.04 9.40
CA ALA A 219 21.51 -2.05 10.31
C ALA A 219 22.26 -3.40 10.36
N ALA A 220 21.53 -4.54 10.30
CA ALA A 220 22.16 -5.85 10.38
C ALA A 220 21.49 -6.95 9.52
N PRO A 221 20.18 -7.24 9.63
CA PRO A 221 19.55 -8.39 8.95
C PRO A 221 19.76 -8.44 7.43
N VAL A 222 19.80 -7.28 6.76
CA VAL A 222 20.01 -7.18 5.30
C VAL A 222 21.27 -7.89 4.81
N LYS A 223 22.33 -7.97 5.63
CA LYS A 223 23.59 -8.65 5.26
C LYS A 223 23.40 -10.15 5.05
N HIS A 224 22.52 -10.76 5.84
CA HIS A 224 22.19 -12.19 5.78
C HIS A 224 20.89 -12.46 5.02
N TYR A 225 20.29 -11.43 4.41
CA TYR A 225 19.06 -11.55 3.65
C TYR A 225 19.09 -12.62 2.55
N PRO A 226 20.18 -12.83 1.79
CA PRO A 226 20.21 -13.84 0.73
C PRO A 226 19.96 -15.27 1.21
N THR A 227 20.30 -15.58 2.47
CA THR A 227 20.15 -16.93 3.05
C THR A 227 18.96 -17.00 4.00
N ASN A 228 18.77 -15.98 4.86
CA ASN A 228 17.78 -16.06 5.94
C ASN A 228 16.34 -15.88 5.46
N ARG A 229 16.13 -15.23 4.31
CA ARG A 229 14.80 -15.05 3.69
C ARG A 229 14.04 -16.34 3.43
N ASP A 230 14.76 -17.44 3.22
CA ASP A 230 14.20 -18.74 2.84
C ASP A 230 13.94 -19.62 4.06
N ILE A 231 14.21 -19.12 5.28
CA ILE A 231 14.04 -19.85 6.54
C ILE A 231 12.93 -19.18 7.38
N PRO A 232 11.68 -19.68 7.35
CA PRO A 232 10.52 -19.03 7.96
C PRO A 232 10.59 -18.81 9.48
N LYS A 233 11.39 -19.62 10.19
CA LYS A 233 11.58 -19.49 11.65
C LYS A 233 12.44 -18.29 12.03
N LEU A 234 13.28 -17.79 11.11
CA LEU A 234 14.17 -16.67 11.37
C LEU A 234 13.44 -15.36 11.09
N ASP A 235 13.72 -14.31 11.88
CA ASP A 235 13.34 -12.95 11.53
C ASP A 235 14.32 -12.40 10.47
N GLY A 236 14.30 -13.04 9.30
CA GLY A 236 15.25 -12.83 8.22
C GLY A 236 14.81 -11.85 7.15
N THR A 237 13.63 -11.23 7.28
CA THR A 237 13.05 -10.34 6.27
C THR A 237 12.74 -8.97 6.87
N SER A 238 12.52 -7.95 6.03
CA SER A 238 12.26 -6.59 6.52
C SER A 238 10.89 -6.40 7.17
N ARG A 239 9.93 -7.30 6.87
CA ARG A 239 8.52 -7.17 7.27
C ARG A 239 7.88 -5.83 6.86
N LEU A 240 8.40 -5.20 5.80
CA LEU A 240 7.93 -3.90 5.29
C LEU A 240 6.75 -3.98 4.29
N SER A 241 6.30 -5.19 3.94
CA SER A 241 5.25 -5.38 2.91
C SER A 241 3.93 -4.64 3.18
N PRO A 242 3.33 -4.64 4.39
CA PRO A 242 2.10 -3.88 4.62
C PRO A 242 2.34 -2.36 4.59
N TYR A 243 3.48 -1.88 5.12
CA TYR A 243 3.84 -0.46 5.06
C TYR A 243 4.01 0.03 3.61
N LEU A 244 4.59 -0.80 2.73
CA LEU A 244 4.69 -0.54 1.29
C LEU A 244 3.35 -0.63 0.54
N HIS A 245 2.41 -1.44 1.05
CA HIS A 245 1.09 -1.58 0.45
C HIS A 245 0.22 -0.35 0.72
N PHE A 246 0.19 0.12 1.97
CA PHE A 246 -0.55 1.33 2.37
C PHE A 246 0.22 2.63 2.08
N GLY A 247 1.45 2.53 1.57
CA GLY A 247 2.26 3.67 1.21
C GLY A 247 2.70 4.54 2.39
N GLN A 248 2.82 3.94 3.57
CA GLN A 248 3.42 4.57 4.76
C GLN A 248 4.93 4.77 4.59
N ILE A 249 5.55 3.99 3.70
CA ILE A 249 6.91 4.18 3.22
C ILE A 249 6.96 3.97 1.70
N SER A 250 7.73 4.79 1.00
CA SER A 250 7.91 4.64 -0.44
C SER A 250 8.99 3.59 -0.76
N PRO A 251 8.95 2.96 -1.94
CA PRO A 251 10.05 2.09 -2.38
C PRO A 251 11.36 2.88 -2.57
N LEU A 252 11.29 4.18 -2.90
CA LEU A 252 12.47 5.02 -3.07
C LEU A 252 13.18 5.27 -1.74
N GLU A 253 12.42 5.46 -0.65
CA GLU A 253 12.97 5.59 0.71
C GLU A 253 13.72 4.32 1.13
N ILE A 254 13.22 3.14 0.77
CA ILE A 254 13.92 1.87 1.04
C ILE A 254 15.23 1.80 0.27
N VAL A 255 15.22 2.10 -1.03
CA VAL A 255 16.44 2.10 -1.85
C VAL A 255 17.45 3.12 -1.33
N ASP A 256 16.99 4.30 -0.96
CA ASP A 256 17.83 5.36 -0.41
C ASP A 256 18.45 4.96 0.94
N ALA A 257 17.73 4.27 1.82
CA ALA A 257 18.28 3.77 3.07
C ALA A 257 19.37 2.71 2.85
N VAL A 258 19.16 1.78 1.91
CA VAL A 258 20.18 0.78 1.52
C VAL A 258 21.40 1.46 0.89
N ARG A 259 21.17 2.48 0.05
CA ARG A 259 22.23 3.31 -0.57
C ARG A 259 23.06 4.04 0.48
N THR A 260 22.40 4.76 1.37
CA THR A 260 23.04 5.58 2.41
C THR A 260 23.81 4.73 3.42
N ALA A 261 23.37 3.50 3.65
CA ALA A 261 24.08 2.51 4.47
C ALA A 261 25.30 1.87 3.75
N GLY A 262 25.57 2.21 2.50
CA GLY A 262 26.69 1.63 1.72
C GLY A 262 26.48 0.17 1.34
N LEU A 263 25.22 -0.27 1.21
CA LEU A 263 24.87 -1.67 0.96
C LEU A 263 24.43 -1.94 -0.50
N LEU A 264 24.28 -0.91 -1.32
CA LEU A 264 24.13 -1.10 -2.77
C LEU A 264 25.46 -1.61 -3.36
N GLY A 265 25.40 -2.64 -4.20
CA GLY A 265 26.57 -3.37 -4.69
C GLY A 265 27.06 -4.47 -3.75
N VAL A 266 26.45 -4.62 -2.57
CA VAL A 266 26.71 -5.73 -1.64
C VAL A 266 25.62 -6.79 -1.84
N ILE A 267 26.00 -8.07 -1.86
CA ILE A 267 25.11 -9.21 -2.16
C ILE A 267 23.77 -9.11 -1.39
N GLY A 268 23.83 -8.79 -0.09
CA GLY A 268 22.63 -8.67 0.75
C GLY A 268 21.72 -7.50 0.36
N GLY A 269 22.29 -6.31 0.15
CA GLY A 269 21.55 -5.12 -0.26
C GLY A 269 20.97 -5.27 -1.66
N ASP A 270 21.76 -5.74 -2.64
CA ASP A 270 21.31 -5.96 -4.01
C ASP A 270 20.19 -7.00 -4.07
N LYS A 271 20.31 -8.09 -3.31
CA LYS A 271 19.25 -9.10 -3.23
C LYS A 271 17.98 -8.51 -2.65
N TYR A 272 18.08 -7.68 -1.60
CA TYR A 272 16.91 -7.04 -1.00
C TYR A 272 16.24 -6.04 -1.95
N VAL A 273 17.01 -5.19 -2.62
CA VAL A 273 16.49 -4.22 -3.60
C VAL A 273 15.88 -4.93 -4.81
N ALA A 274 16.40 -6.10 -5.21
CA ALA A 274 15.76 -6.94 -6.23
C ALA A 274 14.36 -7.44 -5.81
N GLU A 275 14.10 -7.68 -4.52
CA GLU A 275 12.75 -8.02 -4.03
C GLU A 275 11.80 -6.81 -4.03
N VAL A 276 12.32 -5.60 -3.83
CA VAL A 276 11.56 -4.37 -4.15
C VAL A 276 11.28 -4.33 -5.66
N GLY A 277 12.24 -4.73 -6.49
CA GLY A 277 12.05 -4.90 -7.92
C GLY A 277 10.96 -5.90 -8.30
N TRP A 278 10.77 -6.98 -7.55
CA TRP A 278 9.67 -7.92 -7.78
C TRP A 278 8.29 -7.28 -7.54
N ARG A 279 8.20 -6.34 -6.60
CA ARG A 279 6.99 -5.52 -6.41
C ARG A 279 6.76 -4.61 -7.62
N GLU A 280 7.79 -3.95 -8.13
CA GLU A 280 7.71 -3.13 -9.35
C GLU A 280 7.25 -3.97 -10.55
N PHE A 281 7.84 -5.16 -10.70
CA PHE A 281 7.50 -6.08 -11.79
C PHE A 281 6.05 -6.57 -11.70
N SER A 282 5.55 -6.83 -10.49
CA SER A 282 4.14 -7.21 -10.29
C SER A 282 3.18 -6.12 -10.76
N GLN A 283 3.49 -4.86 -10.45
CA GLN A 283 2.70 -3.69 -10.87
C GLN A 283 2.83 -3.44 -12.38
N HIS A 284 4.02 -3.67 -12.94
CA HIS A 284 4.26 -3.68 -14.39
C HIS A 284 3.38 -4.70 -15.11
N LEU A 285 3.30 -5.93 -14.60
CA LEU A 285 2.43 -6.96 -15.18
C LEU A 285 0.95 -6.60 -15.10
N ILE A 286 0.48 -6.09 -13.95
CA ILE A 286 -0.93 -5.67 -13.78
C ILE A 286 -1.29 -4.55 -14.78
N HIS A 287 -0.39 -3.58 -14.96
CA HIS A 287 -0.61 -2.46 -15.85
C HIS A 287 -0.69 -2.86 -17.33
N HIS A 288 0.25 -3.69 -17.81
CA HIS A 288 0.33 -4.08 -19.22
C HIS A 288 -0.55 -5.28 -19.58
N PHE A 289 -0.92 -6.10 -18.60
CA PHE A 289 -1.73 -7.31 -18.77
C PHE A 289 -2.91 -7.33 -17.79
N PRO A 290 -3.90 -6.42 -17.97
CA PRO A 290 -5.00 -6.20 -17.02
C PRO A 290 -5.95 -7.39 -16.85
N GLU A 291 -5.87 -8.40 -17.73
CA GLU A 291 -6.62 -9.66 -17.62
C GLU A 291 -5.71 -10.85 -17.23
N PRO A 292 -5.22 -10.93 -15.97
CA PRO A 292 -4.40 -12.07 -15.54
C PRO A 292 -5.19 -13.40 -15.51
N ARG A 293 -6.53 -13.33 -15.48
CA ARG A 293 -7.43 -14.50 -15.38
C ARG A 293 -7.29 -15.47 -16.57
N THR A 294 -6.86 -14.97 -17.72
CA THR A 294 -6.89 -15.73 -18.99
C THR A 294 -5.50 -16.10 -19.51
N VAL A 295 -4.45 -15.35 -19.16
CA VAL A 295 -3.15 -15.47 -19.85
C VAL A 295 -2.11 -16.27 -19.04
N LEU A 296 -2.05 -16.11 -17.71
CA LEU A 296 -1.01 -16.76 -16.89
C LEU A 296 -1.41 -18.12 -16.32
N CYS A 297 -2.69 -18.32 -15.99
CA CYS A 297 -3.14 -19.59 -15.39
C CYS A 297 -3.82 -20.54 -16.39
N ALA A 298 -4.41 -20.04 -17.48
CA ALA A 298 -5.34 -20.82 -18.30
C ALA A 298 -4.77 -21.46 -19.57
N ARG A 299 -3.48 -21.28 -19.91
CA ARG A 299 -2.89 -22.00 -21.06
C ARG A 299 -2.44 -23.42 -20.72
N SER A 300 -2.00 -23.70 -19.48
CA SER A 300 -1.66 -25.07 -19.05
C SER A 300 -2.76 -25.78 -18.26
N SER A 301 -3.67 -25.05 -17.60
CA SER A 301 -4.67 -25.64 -16.70
C SER A 301 -6.03 -25.98 -17.33
N ARG A 302 -6.24 -25.69 -18.63
CA ARG A 302 -7.50 -25.98 -19.34
C ARG A 302 -7.92 -27.46 -19.30
N ASN A 303 -6.98 -28.37 -19.05
CA ASN A 303 -7.25 -29.81 -18.88
C ASN A 303 -7.19 -30.31 -17.42
N SER A 304 -6.99 -29.45 -16.44
CA SER A 304 -6.96 -29.86 -15.03
C SER A 304 -8.34 -29.73 -14.39
N ARG A 305 -9.02 -30.87 -14.15
CA ARG A 305 -10.20 -30.91 -13.27
C ARG A 305 -9.72 -30.65 -11.84
N GLY A 306 -9.81 -29.41 -11.36
CA GLY A 306 -9.54 -29.09 -9.96
C GLY A 306 -10.49 -29.86 -9.04
N ARG A 307 -9.99 -30.91 -8.36
CA ARG A 307 -10.76 -31.59 -7.30
C ARG A 307 -11.01 -30.60 -6.16
N ARG A 308 -12.24 -30.57 -5.64
CA ARG A 308 -12.63 -29.77 -4.47
C ARG A 308 -11.93 -30.28 -3.21
N THR A 309 -10.70 -29.85 -2.95
CA THR A 309 -9.96 -30.10 -1.70
C THR A 309 -9.89 -28.87 -0.79
N ARG A 310 -10.72 -27.83 -1.03
CA ARG A 310 -10.72 -26.61 -0.19
C ARG A 310 -10.91 -26.88 1.30
N SER A 311 -11.52 -28.01 1.69
CA SER A 311 -11.71 -28.40 3.09
C SER A 311 -10.43 -28.88 3.80
N SER A 312 -9.44 -29.44 3.08
CA SER A 312 -8.20 -29.98 3.67
C SER A 312 -7.11 -28.92 3.88
N CYS A 313 -7.23 -27.75 3.25
CA CYS A 313 -6.35 -26.59 3.46
C CYS A 313 -6.94 -25.55 4.42
N ALA A 314 -8.11 -25.83 5.00
CA ALA A 314 -8.71 -24.98 6.02
C ALA A 314 -7.85 -24.96 7.31
N PRO A 315 -7.93 -23.88 8.13
CA PRO A 315 -7.09 -23.70 9.31
C PRO A 315 -7.06 -24.94 10.21
N GLY A 316 -5.87 -25.43 10.53
CA GLY A 316 -5.66 -26.60 11.39
C GLY A 316 -5.99 -27.98 10.80
N ARG A 317 -6.52 -28.08 9.56
CA ARG A 317 -6.93 -29.36 8.94
C ARG A 317 -5.92 -29.97 7.98
N SER A 318 -4.84 -29.25 7.65
CA SER A 318 -3.80 -29.80 6.78
C SER A 318 -2.95 -30.83 7.53
N VAL A 319 -2.66 -31.94 6.84
CA VAL A 319 -1.83 -33.05 7.33
C VAL A 319 -0.34 -32.74 7.14
N ALA A 320 0.00 -31.83 6.22
CA ALA A 320 1.39 -31.39 6.05
C ALA A 320 1.79 -30.41 7.16
N PRO A 321 2.90 -30.64 7.89
CA PRO A 321 3.29 -29.81 9.03
C PRO A 321 3.56 -28.35 8.66
N ALA A 322 4.22 -28.10 7.53
CA ALA A 322 4.57 -26.76 7.05
C ALA A 322 3.33 -25.93 6.69
N THR A 323 2.32 -26.56 6.09
CA THR A 323 1.05 -25.88 5.77
C THR A 323 0.25 -25.64 7.04
N ARG A 324 0.18 -26.59 7.96
CA ARG A 324 -0.50 -26.43 9.26
C ARG A 324 0.12 -25.31 10.12
N SER A 325 1.45 -25.16 10.13
CA SER A 325 2.10 -24.04 10.83
C SER A 325 1.83 -22.69 10.17
N SER A 326 1.60 -22.65 8.86
CA SER A 326 1.25 -21.42 8.12
C SER A 326 -0.24 -21.05 8.21
N THR A 327 -1.12 -22.02 8.53
CA THR A 327 -2.56 -21.82 8.74
C THR A 327 -3.01 -22.47 10.06
N PRO A 328 -2.51 -22.00 11.22
CA PRO A 328 -2.91 -22.56 12.50
C PRO A 328 -4.42 -22.37 12.70
N GLY A 329 -5.11 -23.41 13.15
CA GLY A 329 -6.51 -23.30 13.56
C GLY A 329 -6.62 -22.40 14.79
N CYS A 330 -7.68 -21.61 14.90
CA CYS A 330 -8.01 -20.91 16.16
C CYS A 330 -8.09 -21.96 17.28
N GLY A 331 -7.14 -21.93 18.21
CA GLY A 331 -7.13 -22.80 19.37
C GLY A 331 -8.35 -22.49 20.23
N SER A 332 -9.29 -23.44 20.33
CA SER A 332 -10.31 -23.41 21.37
C SER A 332 -9.62 -23.48 22.72
N SER A 333 -9.77 -22.45 23.54
CA SER A 333 -9.43 -22.48 24.96
C SER A 333 -10.19 -23.64 25.62
N GLY A 334 -9.46 -24.69 25.98
CA GLY A 334 -10.01 -25.86 26.64
C GLY A 334 -10.57 -25.50 28.00
N ARG A 335 -11.87 -25.71 28.20
CA ARG A 335 -12.43 -25.97 29.54
C ARG A 335 -12.06 -27.42 29.92
N PRO A 336 -11.66 -27.70 31.16
CA PRO A 336 -11.31 -29.05 31.58
C PRO A 336 -12.57 -29.93 31.55
N ALA A 337 -12.43 -31.10 30.93
CA ALA A 337 -13.47 -32.13 30.90
C ALA A 337 -13.73 -32.65 32.33
N GLY A 338 -14.95 -32.45 32.81
CA GLY A 338 -15.46 -33.11 34.01
C GLY A 338 -15.57 -34.62 33.75
N SER A 339 -15.03 -35.39 34.69
CA SER A 339 -15.12 -36.84 34.77
C SER A 339 -16.57 -37.32 34.78
N THR A 340 -16.91 -38.28 33.92
CA THR A 340 -18.04 -39.17 34.14
C THR A 340 -17.56 -40.59 33.85
N THR A 341 -17.31 -41.31 34.94
CA THR A 341 -16.98 -42.74 34.95
C THR A 341 -18.25 -43.54 34.67
N ALA A 342 -18.05 -44.67 34.00
CA ALA A 342 -19.04 -45.54 33.38
C ALA A 342 -20.02 -46.22 34.34
N CYS A 343 -21.10 -46.72 33.73
CA CYS A 343 -22.12 -47.62 34.25
C CYS A 343 -21.61 -48.73 35.18
N ALA A 344 -22.24 -48.85 36.35
CA ALA A 344 -22.88 -50.04 36.90
C ALA A 344 -23.73 -49.62 38.11
#